data_AF-A0ABC9XRN5-F1
#
_entry.id   AF-A0ABC9XRN5-F1
#
_cell.length_a   1.000
_cell.length_b   1.000
_cell.length_c   1.000
_cell.angle_alpha   90.00
_cell.angle_beta   90.00
_cell.angle_gamma   90.00
#
_symmetry.space_group_name_H-M   'P 1'
#
loop_
_entity.id
_entity.type
_entity.pdbx_description
1 polymer ?
#
loop_
_entity_poly.entity_id
_entity_poly.type
_entity_poly.pdbx_seq_one_letter_code
_entity_poly.pdbx_strand_id
1 'polypeptide(L)'
;MPGATGELRLSRAVVARSEPSPSRIGVGLVGFGLFFILFGMLLYFDSVLLAFGNILFLSGLVFIIGFRRTFTFFFQRPKLKGTSFFLGGVLVVLMRWPLLGMLLEAYGFISLFRIALRRMPSIRQTLQEMGVKVSDVFPELRHARRSGTAGPRNGTAPTLLTNYLDTQYFGEISIGTPAQTFKVVFDTGSANLWVPSYKCSPLYSACVSHSRYDSSKSRTYIANGTGFAIRYGTGSVKGFLSQDIVMVSDIPIIQVFAEATALPAFPFIFARFDGVLGMGYPSQAIDGITPVFDRILSQQILKEDVFSVYYSRNAPLKPGGEIILGGSDPAYYTGDFHYLNVSKSGYWQISMKGVYVGAEILFCKEGCLVAIDTGASYITGPAGPISVLMKAIGAAEMAEGEYVVDCDRVPQLPNISFHLGGKPYVLSGSAYILRQSQYGEDICVVAFSGLDIPPPAGPLWILGASFIGHYYTKFDRRNNRIGFATAR
;
A
#
# COMPACT_ATOMS: atom_id res chain seq x y z
N MET A 1 -4.36 73.68 15.28
CA MET A 1 -4.31 72.96 16.57
C MET A 1 -5.39 71.89 16.56
N PRO A 2 -5.00 70.61 16.61
CA PRO A 2 -5.67 69.68 17.52
C PRO A 2 -4.63 68.93 18.37
N GLY A 3 -4.93 68.79 19.66
CA GLY A 3 -4.14 68.05 20.65
C GLY A 3 -4.76 66.68 20.91
N ALA A 4 -3.89 65.69 21.06
CA ALA A 4 -4.14 64.27 21.19
C ALA A 4 -4.77 63.85 22.53
N THR A 5 -5.49 62.73 22.52
CA THR A 5 -5.21 61.55 23.38
C THR A 5 -5.93 60.32 22.80
N GLY A 6 -5.19 59.47 22.08
CA GLY A 6 -5.64 58.15 21.68
C GLY A 6 -5.07 57.11 22.63
N GLU A 7 -5.92 56.49 23.46
CA GLU A 7 -5.54 55.32 24.25
C GLU A 7 -5.40 54.09 23.33
N LEU A 8 -4.16 53.60 23.18
CA LEU A 8 -3.89 52.28 22.63
C LEU A 8 -4.42 51.21 23.59
N ARG A 9 -5.54 50.57 23.26
CA ARG A 9 -5.91 49.27 23.84
C ARG A 9 -4.97 48.19 23.29
N LEU A 10 -3.92 47.90 24.05
CA LEU A 10 -3.14 46.68 23.91
C LEU A 10 -4.05 45.49 24.23
N SER A 11 -4.57 44.82 23.19
CA SER A 11 -5.16 43.49 23.38
C SER A 11 -4.05 42.55 23.82
N ARG A 12 -4.09 42.15 25.10
CA ARG A 12 -3.31 41.02 25.60
C ARG A 12 -3.67 39.80 24.77
N ALA A 13 -2.80 39.44 23.82
CA ALA A 13 -2.76 38.10 23.27
C ALA A 13 -2.54 37.15 24.46
N VAL A 14 -3.61 36.48 24.88
CA VAL A 14 -3.50 35.30 25.74
C VAL A 14 -2.75 34.28 24.89
N VAL A 15 -1.44 34.16 25.15
CA VAL A 15 -0.65 33.01 24.72
C VAL A 15 -1.28 31.82 25.42
N ALA A 16 -2.22 31.14 24.74
CA ALA A 16 -2.65 29.82 25.12
C ALA A 16 -1.40 28.94 25.04
N ARG A 17 -0.79 28.64 26.19
CA ARG A 17 0.15 27.53 26.28
C ARG A 17 -0.63 26.32 25.81
N SER A 18 -0.26 25.78 24.66
CA SER A 18 -0.77 24.51 24.18
C SER A 18 -0.42 23.48 25.25
N GLU A 19 -1.40 23.03 26.03
CA GLU A 19 -1.20 21.87 26.89
C GLU A 19 -0.76 20.72 25.99
N PRO A 20 0.35 20.02 26.30
CA PRO A 20 0.81 18.92 25.48
C PRO A 20 -0.29 17.86 25.43
N SER A 21 -0.65 17.41 24.23
CA SER A 21 -1.64 16.35 24.06
C SER A 21 -1.22 15.12 24.87
N PRO A 22 -2.16 14.35 25.44
CA PRO A 22 -1.84 13.15 26.23
C PRO A 22 -0.88 12.20 25.50
N SER A 23 -1.01 12.09 24.18
CA SER A 23 -0.11 11.33 23.32
C SER A 23 1.34 11.85 23.29
N ARG A 24 1.55 13.16 23.28
CA ARG A 24 2.90 13.77 23.31
C ARG A 24 3.59 13.54 24.65
N ILE A 25 2.84 13.63 25.75
CA ILE A 25 3.33 13.25 27.09
C ILE A 25 3.70 11.76 27.10
N GLY A 26 2.84 10.92 26.54
CA GLY A 26 3.06 9.48 26.45
C GLY A 26 4.32 9.09 25.68
N VAL A 27 4.60 9.71 24.53
CA VAL A 27 5.84 9.49 23.76
C VAL A 27 7.08 9.86 24.58
N GLY A 28 7.03 10.98 25.32
CA GLY A 28 8.10 11.38 26.23
C GLY A 28 8.34 10.33 27.32
N LEU A 29 7.28 9.85 27.98
CA LEU A 29 7.35 8.84 29.04
C LEU A 29 7.90 7.49 28.54
N VAL A 30 7.47 7.03 27.36
CA VAL A 30 8.02 5.81 26.75
C VAL A 30 9.51 5.98 26.42
N GLY A 31 9.90 7.14 25.85
CA GLY A 31 11.30 7.44 25.54
C GLY A 31 12.20 7.45 26.78
N PHE A 32 11.77 8.12 27.85
CA PHE A 32 12.48 8.09 29.12
C PHE A 32 12.50 6.69 29.74
N GLY A 33 11.40 5.95 29.65
CA GLY A 33 11.32 4.56 30.12
C GLY A 33 12.37 3.67 29.45
N LEU A 34 12.44 3.70 28.12
CA LEU A 34 13.43 2.94 27.35
C LEU A 34 14.87 3.37 27.67
N PHE A 35 15.11 4.67 27.84
CA PHE A 35 16.41 5.19 28.25
C PHE A 35 16.85 4.61 29.62
N PHE A 36 15.98 4.63 30.63
CA PHE A 36 16.30 4.08 31.95
C PHE A 36 16.45 2.57 31.97
N ILE A 37 15.68 1.84 31.14
CA ILE A 37 15.87 0.39 30.96
C ILE A 37 17.26 0.11 30.36
N LEU A 38 17.64 0.81 29.28
CA LEU A 38 18.95 0.66 28.64
C LEU A 38 20.09 1.02 29.61
N PHE A 39 19.97 2.15 30.29
CA PHE A 39 20.98 2.64 31.22
C PHE A 39 21.11 1.72 32.45
N GLY A 40 20.00 1.20 32.97
CA GLY A 40 19.98 0.21 34.05
C GLY A 40 20.64 -1.11 33.64
N MET A 41 20.47 -1.57 32.40
CA MET A 41 21.20 -2.73 31.88
C MET A 41 22.71 -2.48 31.78
N LEU A 42 23.12 -1.30 31.29
CA LEU A 42 24.53 -0.93 31.16
C LEU A 42 25.24 -0.83 32.52
N LEU A 43 24.53 -0.42 33.57
CA LEU A 43 25.02 -0.37 34.94
C LEU A 43 24.84 -1.70 35.69
N TYR A 44 25.16 -2.83 35.03
CA TYR A 44 25.09 -4.17 35.60
C TYR A 44 23.73 -4.51 36.23
N PHE A 45 22.64 -4.21 35.51
CA PHE A 45 21.26 -4.50 35.94
C PHE A 45 20.85 -3.80 37.23
N ASP A 46 21.05 -2.47 37.31
CA ASP A 46 20.58 -1.68 38.43
C ASP A 46 19.05 -1.78 38.58
N SER A 47 18.62 -2.40 39.67
CA SER A 47 17.19 -2.69 39.92
C SER A 47 16.32 -1.44 40.02
N VAL A 48 16.87 -0.30 40.47
CA VAL A 48 16.11 0.94 40.65
C VAL A 48 15.87 1.60 39.31
N LEU A 49 16.90 1.70 38.46
CA LEU A 49 16.79 2.26 37.12
C LEU A 49 15.87 1.42 36.22
N LEU A 50 15.99 0.09 36.29
CA LEU A 50 15.11 -0.82 35.56
C LEU A 50 13.65 -0.69 36.01
N ALA A 51 13.39 -0.59 37.32
CA ALA A 51 12.05 -0.37 37.87
C ALA A 51 11.44 0.96 37.40
N PHE A 52 12.19 2.06 37.49
CA PHE A 52 11.74 3.36 36.98
C PHE A 52 11.46 3.30 35.48
N GLY A 53 12.34 2.66 34.71
CA GLY A 53 12.19 2.47 33.28
C GLY A 53 10.90 1.74 32.92
N ASN A 54 10.60 0.64 33.61
CA ASN A 54 9.38 -0.15 33.40
C ASN A 54 8.10 0.61 33.75
N ILE A 55 8.09 1.34 34.86
CA ILE A 55 6.93 2.16 35.27
C ILE A 55 6.66 3.26 34.26
N LEU A 56 7.71 3.98 33.82
CA LEU A 56 7.60 5.05 32.83
C LEU A 56 7.14 4.52 31.47
N PHE A 57 7.68 3.39 31.04
CA PHE A 57 7.30 2.73 29.79
C PHE A 57 5.81 2.35 29.77
N LEU A 58 5.34 1.64 30.81
CA LEU A 58 3.94 1.23 30.94
C LEU A 58 2.98 2.42 31.04
N SER A 59 3.36 3.44 31.82
CA SER A 59 2.58 4.66 31.96
C SER A 59 2.48 5.41 30.62
N GLY A 60 3.59 5.52 29.90
CA GLY A 60 3.64 6.13 28.59
C GLY A 60 2.74 5.44 27.56
N LEU A 61 2.70 4.09 27.55
CA LEU A 61 1.77 3.32 26.71
C LEU A 61 0.30 3.64 27.00
N VAL A 62 -0.07 3.83 28.26
CA VAL A 62 -1.43 4.22 28.65
C VAL A 62 -1.78 5.62 28.12
N PHE A 63 -0.84 6.56 28.16
CA PHE A 63 -1.04 7.91 27.62
C PHE A 63 -1.09 7.98 26.09
N ILE A 64 -0.39 7.08 25.38
CA ILE A 64 -0.42 6.99 23.91
C ILE A 64 -1.70 6.31 23.42
N ILE A 65 -2.02 5.14 23.98
CA ILE A 65 -3.05 4.24 23.44
C ILE A 65 -4.41 4.46 24.11
N GLY A 66 -4.41 4.96 25.35
CA GLY A 66 -5.58 5.13 26.20
C GLY A 66 -5.85 3.92 27.11
N PHE A 67 -6.26 4.18 28.35
CA PHE A 67 -6.41 3.16 29.41
C PHE A 67 -7.23 1.94 28.99
N ARG A 68 -8.43 2.15 28.42
CA ARG A 68 -9.33 1.07 28.01
C ARG A 68 -8.71 0.19 26.93
N ARG A 69 -8.05 0.78 25.94
CA ARG A 69 -7.41 0.08 24.82
C ARG A 69 -6.14 -0.65 25.24
N THR A 70 -5.32 -0.06 26.10
CA THR A 70 -4.15 -0.72 26.71
C THR A 70 -4.57 -1.94 27.51
N PHE A 71 -5.60 -1.81 28.35
CA PHE A 71 -6.13 -2.94 29.11
C PHE A 71 -6.64 -4.04 28.18
N THR A 72 -7.46 -3.69 27.18
CA THR A 72 -7.96 -4.65 26.20
C THR A 72 -6.81 -5.36 25.47
N PHE A 73 -5.74 -4.66 25.10
CA PHE A 73 -4.57 -5.25 24.43
C PHE A 73 -3.83 -6.28 25.28
N PHE A 74 -3.48 -5.93 26.53
CA PHE A 74 -2.71 -6.81 27.41
C PHE A 74 -3.53 -8.01 27.89
N PHE A 75 -4.84 -7.85 28.09
CA PHE A 75 -5.67 -8.91 28.68
C PHE A 75 -6.51 -9.70 27.66
N GLN A 76 -6.17 -9.67 26.37
CA GLN A 76 -6.77 -10.59 25.39
C GLN A 76 -6.39 -12.03 25.71
N ARG A 77 -7.36 -12.97 25.67
CA ARG A 77 -7.15 -14.41 25.91
C ARG A 77 -5.90 -15.01 25.22
N PRO A 78 -5.60 -14.75 23.92
CA PRO A 78 -4.42 -15.32 23.28
C PRO A 78 -3.09 -14.72 23.76
N LYS A 79 -3.11 -13.54 24.39
CA LYS A 79 -1.92 -12.81 24.85
C LYS A 79 -1.67 -12.97 26.35
N LEU A 80 -2.62 -13.55 27.09
CA LEU A 80 -2.57 -13.69 28.54
C LEU A 80 -1.29 -14.33 29.06
N LYS A 81 -0.75 -15.33 28.34
CA LYS A 81 0.53 -15.96 28.67
C LYS A 81 1.69 -14.96 28.57
N GLY A 82 1.81 -14.24 27.46
CA GLY A 82 2.85 -13.23 27.27
C GLY A 82 2.73 -12.10 28.28
N THR A 83 1.51 -11.62 28.52
CA THR A 83 1.18 -10.58 29.51
C THR A 83 1.57 -10.99 30.92
N SER A 84 1.27 -12.23 31.31
CA SER A 84 1.63 -12.75 32.62
C SER A 84 3.14 -12.76 32.84
N PHE A 85 3.93 -13.19 31.84
CA PHE A 85 5.39 -13.16 31.95
C PHE A 85 5.97 -11.75 31.91
N PHE A 86 5.40 -10.86 31.10
CA PHE A 86 5.88 -9.48 30.99
C PHE A 86 5.60 -8.67 32.25
N LEU A 87 4.34 -8.60 32.70
CA LEU A 87 3.99 -7.90 33.93
C LEU A 87 4.55 -8.61 35.18
N GLY A 88 4.63 -9.94 35.16
CA GLY A 88 5.29 -10.72 36.21
C GLY A 88 6.79 -10.42 36.29
N GLY A 89 7.46 -10.28 35.16
CA GLY A 89 8.86 -9.86 35.11
C GLY A 89 9.08 -8.46 35.67
N VAL A 90 8.20 -7.50 35.33
CA VAL A 90 8.21 -6.13 35.91
C VAL A 90 8.09 -6.19 37.43
N LEU A 91 7.20 -7.04 37.96
CA LEU A 91 7.06 -7.23 39.40
C LEU A 91 8.34 -7.81 40.04
N VAL A 92 9.00 -8.76 39.37
CA VAL A 92 10.25 -9.37 39.84
C VAL A 92 11.41 -8.36 39.84
N VAL A 93 11.48 -7.47 38.84
CA VAL A 93 12.43 -6.33 38.86
C VAL A 93 12.16 -5.43 40.07
N LEU A 94 10.89 -5.10 40.35
CA LEU A 94 10.50 -4.31 41.52
C LEU A 94 10.85 -4.99 42.85
N MET A 95 10.87 -6.32 42.89
CA MET A 95 11.32 -7.12 44.05
C MET A 95 12.86 -7.25 44.16
N ARG A 96 13.62 -6.43 43.42
CA ARG A 96 15.10 -6.39 43.39
C ARG A 96 15.76 -7.65 42.85
N TRP A 97 15.10 -8.37 41.95
CA TRP A 97 15.68 -9.50 41.22
C TRP A 97 15.80 -9.15 39.73
N PRO A 98 16.66 -8.19 39.36
CA PRO A 98 16.62 -7.56 38.05
C PRO A 98 16.99 -8.50 36.91
N LEU A 99 17.96 -9.39 37.10
CA LEU A 99 18.35 -10.37 36.08
C LEU A 99 17.20 -11.33 35.74
N LEU A 100 16.56 -11.91 36.76
CA LEU A 100 15.43 -12.83 36.56
C LEU A 100 14.22 -12.08 35.99
N GLY A 101 13.94 -10.87 36.52
CA GLY A 101 12.87 -10.03 36.03
C GLY A 101 13.03 -9.67 34.56
N MET A 102 14.22 -9.22 34.14
CA MET A 102 14.52 -8.89 32.75
C MET A 102 14.44 -10.11 31.81
N LEU A 103 14.82 -11.30 32.27
CA LEU A 103 14.65 -12.54 31.48
C LEU A 103 13.16 -12.89 31.29
N LEU A 104 12.36 -12.76 32.34
CA LEU A 104 10.90 -12.96 32.28
C LEU A 104 10.22 -11.90 31.43
N GLU A 105 10.64 -10.64 31.54
CA GLU A 105 10.17 -9.53 30.71
C GLU A 105 10.50 -9.74 29.24
N ALA A 106 11.75 -10.09 28.92
CA ALA A 106 12.16 -10.36 27.54
C ALA A 106 11.36 -11.53 26.95
N TYR A 107 11.17 -12.62 27.70
CA TYR A 107 10.33 -13.73 27.27
C TYR A 107 8.87 -13.31 27.10
N GLY A 108 8.31 -12.57 28.06
CA GLY A 108 6.96 -12.07 28.04
C GLY A 108 6.71 -11.10 26.88
N PHE A 109 7.63 -10.18 26.63
CA PHE A 109 7.63 -9.22 25.53
C PHE A 109 7.73 -9.94 24.19
N ILE A 110 8.69 -10.87 24.03
CA ILE A 110 8.79 -11.73 22.84
C ILE A 110 7.53 -12.57 22.66
N SER A 111 6.81 -12.95 23.72
CA SER A 111 5.56 -13.72 23.62
C SER A 111 4.31 -12.86 23.39
N LEU A 112 4.27 -11.62 23.88
CA LEU A 112 3.21 -10.62 23.68
C LEU A 112 3.24 -10.05 22.27
N PHE A 113 4.47 -9.75 21.82
CA PHE A 113 4.81 -9.18 20.53
C PHE A 113 5.42 -10.23 19.59
N ARG A 114 5.39 -11.53 19.97
CA ARG A 114 5.49 -12.60 18.98
C ARG A 114 4.32 -12.37 18.06
N ILE A 115 4.61 -11.79 16.92
CA ILE A 115 3.92 -12.13 15.70
C ILE A 115 4.13 -13.64 15.61
N ALA A 116 3.18 -14.39 16.16
CA ALA A 116 2.97 -15.73 15.68
C ALA A 116 2.75 -15.51 14.18
N LEU A 117 3.79 -15.76 13.39
CA LEU A 117 3.63 -16.28 12.05
C LEU A 117 2.85 -17.58 12.25
N ARG A 118 1.54 -17.43 12.48
CA ARG A 118 0.61 -18.50 12.28
C ARG A 118 0.80 -18.82 10.82
N ARG A 119 1.33 -20.01 10.57
CA ARG A 119 1.21 -20.67 9.28
C ARG A 119 -0.21 -20.40 8.82
N MET A 120 -0.37 -19.62 7.76
CA MET A 120 -1.69 -19.39 7.20
C MET A 120 -2.29 -20.77 6.95
N PRO A 121 -3.56 -21.02 7.36
CA PRO A 121 -4.19 -22.28 7.03
C PRO A 121 -4.05 -22.46 5.53
N SER A 122 -3.61 -23.66 5.11
CA SER A 122 -3.55 -23.94 3.67
C SER A 122 -4.93 -23.68 3.08
N ILE A 123 -5.01 -23.30 1.79
CA ILE A 123 -6.29 -23.08 1.11
C ILE A 123 -7.28 -24.24 1.39
N ARG A 124 -6.77 -25.48 1.51
CA ARG A 124 -7.55 -26.66 1.91
C ARG A 124 -8.20 -26.57 3.31
N GLN A 125 -7.53 -26.01 4.31
CA GLN A 125 -8.08 -25.84 5.67
C GLN A 125 -9.10 -24.70 5.73
N THR A 126 -8.83 -23.57 5.08
CA THR A 126 -9.79 -22.46 4.98
C THR A 126 -11.08 -22.89 4.27
N LEU A 127 -10.97 -23.74 3.25
CA LEU A 127 -12.13 -24.29 2.53
C LEU A 127 -12.94 -25.29 3.36
N GLN A 128 -12.28 -26.12 4.18
CA GLN A 128 -12.96 -27.06 5.08
C GLN A 128 -13.72 -26.36 6.20
N GLU A 129 -13.18 -25.28 6.77
CA GLU A 129 -13.83 -24.48 7.81
C GLU A 129 -15.07 -23.72 7.28
N MET A 130 -15.10 -23.39 5.99
CA MET A 130 -16.24 -22.76 5.31
C MET A 130 -17.27 -23.77 4.77
N GLY A 131 -17.09 -25.07 5.01
CA GLY A 131 -17.99 -26.11 4.49
C GLY A 131 -17.92 -26.33 2.98
N VAL A 132 -16.89 -25.81 2.31
CA VAL A 132 -16.74 -25.86 0.85
C VAL A 132 -15.74 -26.96 0.49
N LYS A 133 -16.14 -27.90 -0.37
CA LYS A 133 -15.23 -28.97 -0.81
C LYS A 133 -14.18 -28.39 -1.75
N VAL A 134 -12.93 -28.85 -1.63
CA VAL A 134 -11.81 -28.44 -2.50
C VAL A 134 -12.11 -28.66 -3.99
N SER A 135 -12.97 -29.64 -4.31
CA SER A 135 -13.47 -29.92 -5.66
C SER A 135 -14.32 -28.79 -6.25
N ASP A 136 -14.93 -27.98 -5.41
CA ASP A 136 -15.91 -26.96 -5.81
C ASP A 136 -15.23 -25.58 -6.00
N VAL A 137 -14.04 -25.38 -5.40
CA VAL A 137 -13.26 -24.13 -5.47
C VAL A 137 -12.17 -24.17 -6.53
N PHE A 138 -11.73 -25.36 -6.95
CA PHE A 138 -10.75 -25.53 -8.02
C PHE A 138 -11.33 -26.30 -9.21
N PRO A 139 -12.29 -25.75 -9.99
CA PRO A 139 -12.63 -26.32 -11.29
C PRO A 139 -11.44 -26.27 -12.28
N GLU A 140 -10.49 -25.35 -12.05
CA GLU A 140 -9.36 -25.06 -12.94
C GLU A 140 -8.20 -26.06 -12.83
N LEU A 141 -8.12 -26.87 -11.77
CA LEU A 141 -7.15 -27.97 -11.72
C LEU A 141 -7.49 -29.10 -12.73
N ARG A 142 -8.70 -29.10 -13.33
CA ARG A 142 -8.99 -29.91 -14.52
C ARG A 142 -8.50 -29.28 -15.83
N HIS A 143 -8.33 -27.96 -15.89
CA HIS A 143 -7.89 -27.25 -17.09
C HIS A 143 -6.35 -27.20 -17.20
N ALA A 144 -5.63 -27.22 -16.07
CA ALA A 144 -4.17 -27.35 -16.06
C ALA A 144 -3.66 -28.71 -16.60
N ARG A 145 -4.53 -29.71 -16.79
CA ARG A 145 -4.19 -31.01 -17.40
C ARG A 145 -4.56 -31.14 -18.88
N ARG A 146 -5.05 -30.06 -19.51
CA ARG A 146 -5.20 -29.93 -20.97
C ARG A 146 -4.22 -28.90 -21.55
N SER A 147 -2.98 -28.90 -21.07
CA SER A 147 -1.86 -28.40 -21.88
C SER A 147 -1.51 -29.50 -22.89
N GLY A 148 -2.24 -29.49 -24.00
CA GLY A 148 -2.18 -30.50 -25.04
C GLY A 148 -3.14 -30.14 -26.16
N THR A 149 -2.82 -29.01 -26.81
CA THR A 149 -3.27 -28.44 -28.11
C THR A 149 -3.55 -26.95 -27.93
N ALA A 150 -2.52 -26.11 -28.11
CA ALA A 150 -2.70 -24.68 -28.24
C ALA A 150 -3.50 -24.39 -29.53
N GLY A 151 -4.75 -23.96 -29.37
CA GLY A 151 -5.45 -23.22 -30.41
C GLY A 151 -4.77 -21.86 -30.66
N PRO A 152 -5.14 -21.14 -31.73
CA PRO A 152 -4.49 -19.87 -32.05
C PRO A 152 -4.68 -18.89 -30.89
N ARG A 153 -3.58 -18.36 -30.34
CA ARG A 153 -3.61 -17.27 -29.35
C ARG A 153 -4.34 -16.09 -30.02
N ASN A 154 -5.48 -15.66 -29.47
CA ASN A 154 -6.29 -14.54 -29.99
C ASN A 154 -5.61 -13.15 -29.86
N GLY A 155 -4.29 -13.10 -29.68
CA GLY A 155 -3.51 -11.87 -29.51
C GLY A 155 -3.76 -11.13 -28.19
N THR A 156 -4.49 -11.73 -27.25
CA THR A 156 -4.70 -11.21 -25.90
C THR A 156 -4.05 -12.14 -24.87
N ALA A 157 -3.52 -11.57 -23.78
CA ALA A 157 -2.82 -12.31 -22.74
C ALA A 157 -3.27 -11.83 -21.34
N PRO A 158 -4.26 -12.50 -20.72
CA PRO A 158 -4.76 -12.16 -19.39
C PRO A 158 -3.81 -12.63 -18.29
N THR A 159 -3.73 -11.87 -17.20
CA THR A 159 -3.15 -12.25 -15.91
C THR A 159 -4.14 -11.94 -14.81
N LEU A 160 -4.48 -12.95 -14.01
CA LEU A 160 -5.37 -12.79 -12.86
C LEU A 160 -4.64 -12.07 -11.72
N LEU A 161 -5.35 -11.17 -11.04
CA LEU A 161 -4.84 -10.43 -9.90
C LEU A 161 -5.47 -10.93 -8.60
N THR A 162 -4.66 -10.97 -7.56
CA THR A 162 -5.11 -11.15 -6.18
C THR A 162 -5.38 -9.78 -5.57
N ASN A 163 -6.56 -9.61 -4.97
CA ASN A 163 -6.91 -8.44 -4.18
C ASN A 163 -6.63 -8.73 -2.69
N TYR A 164 -5.85 -7.87 -2.06
CA TYR A 164 -5.68 -7.85 -0.61
C TYR A 164 -6.23 -6.53 -0.03
N LEU A 165 -7.32 -6.66 0.74
CA LEU A 165 -7.99 -5.59 1.49
C LEU A 165 -8.37 -4.37 0.64
N ASP A 166 -8.68 -4.56 -0.64
CA ASP A 166 -9.00 -3.50 -1.60
C ASP A 166 -7.88 -2.46 -1.81
N THR A 167 -6.66 -2.76 -1.34
CA THR A 167 -5.53 -1.83 -1.34
C THR A 167 -4.32 -2.35 -2.12
N GLN A 168 -4.17 -3.66 -2.28
CA GLN A 168 -3.04 -4.25 -3.02
C GLN A 168 -3.56 -5.24 -4.05
N TYR A 169 -3.27 -4.96 -5.33
CA TYR A 169 -3.59 -5.84 -6.45
C TYR A 169 -2.28 -6.29 -7.09
N PHE A 170 -2.05 -7.61 -7.13
CA PHE A 170 -0.81 -8.16 -7.68
C PHE A 170 -1.08 -9.45 -8.45
N GLY A 171 -0.30 -9.67 -9.50
CA GLY A 171 -0.29 -10.92 -10.27
C GLY A 171 1.06 -11.62 -10.16
N GLU A 172 1.20 -12.76 -10.83
CA GLU A 172 2.43 -13.54 -10.83
C GLU A 172 3.23 -13.35 -12.13
N ILE A 173 4.53 -13.20 -11.99
CA ILE A 173 5.51 -13.30 -13.07
C ILE A 173 6.54 -14.35 -12.71
N SER A 174 7.34 -14.79 -13.69
CA SER A 174 8.52 -15.59 -13.38
C SER A 174 9.77 -15.11 -14.08
N ILE A 175 10.92 -15.31 -13.43
CA ILE A 175 12.22 -14.83 -13.88
C ILE A 175 13.22 -15.98 -13.87
N GLY A 176 13.95 -16.14 -14.97
CA GLY A 176 15.08 -17.05 -15.09
C GLY A 176 14.74 -18.49 -15.48
N THR A 177 15.79 -19.31 -15.58
CA THR A 177 15.69 -20.71 -16.03
C THR A 177 16.49 -21.65 -15.12
N PRO A 178 15.85 -22.50 -14.29
CA PRO A 178 14.40 -22.66 -14.11
C PRO A 178 13.73 -21.40 -13.57
N ALA A 179 12.44 -21.27 -13.88
CA ALA A 179 11.62 -20.12 -13.52
C ALA A 179 11.49 -19.96 -12.00
N GLN A 180 11.74 -18.73 -11.51
CA GLN A 180 11.51 -18.30 -10.14
C GLN A 180 10.31 -17.36 -10.12
N THR A 181 9.24 -17.71 -9.39
CA THR A 181 7.97 -16.96 -9.39
C THR A 181 7.97 -15.83 -8.38
N PHE A 182 7.43 -14.67 -8.78
CA PHE A 182 7.28 -13.48 -7.93
C PHE A 182 5.87 -12.92 -8.06
N LYS A 183 5.32 -12.46 -6.94
CA LYS A 183 4.10 -11.64 -6.93
C LYS A 183 4.48 -10.18 -7.15
N VAL A 184 3.91 -9.54 -8.16
CA VAL A 184 4.24 -8.16 -8.50
C VAL A 184 3.00 -7.29 -8.68
N VAL A 185 3.11 -6.04 -8.25
CA VAL A 185 2.15 -4.99 -8.60
C VAL A 185 2.45 -4.51 -10.02
N PHE A 186 1.41 -4.45 -10.85
CA PHE A 186 1.49 -3.82 -12.17
C PHE A 186 1.23 -2.33 -12.01
N ASP A 187 2.28 -1.52 -12.13
CA ASP A 187 2.29 -0.13 -11.67
C ASP A 187 2.45 0.85 -12.84
N THR A 188 1.38 1.55 -13.22
CA THR A 188 1.41 2.59 -14.26
C THR A 188 2.11 3.88 -13.82
N GLY A 189 2.36 4.07 -12.52
CA GLY A 189 3.10 5.19 -11.95
C GLY A 189 4.61 5.10 -12.16
N SER A 190 5.15 3.91 -12.45
CA SER A 190 6.58 3.66 -12.68
C SER A 190 6.84 2.82 -13.93
N ALA A 191 8.11 2.70 -14.34
CA ALA A 191 8.49 2.06 -15.62
C ALA A 191 9.55 0.95 -15.49
N ASN A 192 10.12 0.76 -14.30
CA ASN A 192 11.15 -0.26 -14.06
C ASN A 192 10.55 -1.51 -13.41
N LEU A 193 11.08 -2.69 -13.75
CA LEU A 193 10.84 -3.94 -13.02
C LEU A 193 11.88 -4.08 -11.91
N TRP A 194 11.45 -4.41 -10.69
CA TRP A 194 12.37 -4.81 -9.62
C TRP A 194 11.77 -5.91 -8.75
N VAL A 195 12.66 -6.78 -8.25
CA VAL A 195 12.34 -7.84 -7.29
C VAL A 195 13.41 -7.92 -6.20
N PRO A 196 13.10 -8.44 -4.99
CA PRO A 196 14.09 -8.63 -3.94
C PRO A 196 15.21 -9.58 -4.40
N SER A 197 16.46 -9.23 -4.12
CA SER A 197 17.62 -10.07 -4.44
C SER A 197 17.87 -11.09 -3.32
N TYR A 198 18.39 -12.26 -3.67
CA TYR A 198 18.96 -13.20 -2.70
C TYR A 198 20.17 -12.60 -1.97
N LYS A 199 20.84 -11.61 -2.57
CA LYS A 199 21.94 -10.84 -1.96
C LYS A 199 21.45 -9.77 -0.98
N CYS A 200 20.14 -9.58 -0.81
CA CYS A 200 19.63 -8.64 0.19
C CYS A 200 20.00 -9.10 1.60
N SER A 201 20.54 -8.17 2.41
CA SER A 201 20.98 -8.49 3.76
C SER A 201 19.81 -8.97 4.63
N PRO A 202 19.98 -10.03 5.44
CA PRO A 202 18.97 -10.49 6.40
C PRO A 202 18.55 -9.42 7.43
N LEU A 203 19.35 -8.36 7.61
CA LEU A 203 19.01 -7.21 8.45
C LEU A 203 17.83 -6.40 7.90
N TYR A 204 17.54 -6.49 6.59
CA TYR A 204 16.33 -5.93 6.00
C TYR A 204 15.19 -6.93 6.11
N SER A 205 14.36 -6.77 7.15
CA SER A 205 13.23 -7.65 7.45
C SER A 205 12.27 -7.85 6.27
N ALA A 206 12.06 -6.81 5.46
CA ALA A 206 11.23 -6.89 4.24
C ALA A 206 11.79 -7.89 3.21
N CYS A 207 13.10 -8.06 3.08
CA CYS A 207 13.66 -9.06 2.15
C CYS A 207 13.48 -10.50 2.64
N VAL A 208 13.46 -10.71 3.96
CA VAL A 208 13.31 -12.05 4.56
C VAL A 208 11.88 -12.58 4.43
N SER A 209 10.89 -11.68 4.41
CA SER A 209 9.48 -12.05 4.31
C SER A 209 8.98 -12.29 2.89
N HIS A 210 9.80 -12.03 1.86
CA HIS A 210 9.40 -12.09 0.45
C HIS A 210 10.23 -13.10 -0.36
N SER A 211 9.69 -13.48 -1.51
CA SER A 211 10.42 -14.25 -2.52
C SER A 211 11.64 -13.44 -3.00
N ARG A 212 12.78 -14.10 -3.17
CA ARG A 212 14.04 -13.46 -3.54
C ARG A 212 14.63 -14.13 -4.78
N TYR A 213 15.03 -13.31 -5.75
CA TYR A 213 15.67 -13.76 -6.97
C TYR A 213 17.11 -14.18 -6.71
N ASP A 214 17.41 -15.42 -7.09
CA ASP A 214 18.72 -16.04 -6.96
C ASP A 214 19.31 -16.27 -8.35
N SER A 215 20.19 -15.36 -8.78
CA SER A 215 20.86 -15.43 -10.08
C SER A 215 21.71 -16.70 -10.24
N SER A 216 22.21 -17.29 -9.15
CA SER A 216 23.03 -18.51 -9.21
C SER A 216 22.25 -19.74 -9.69
N LYS A 217 20.92 -19.68 -9.59
CA LYS A 217 20.02 -20.76 -10.03
C LYS A 217 19.54 -20.59 -11.46
N SER A 218 19.72 -19.43 -12.08
CA SER A 218 19.25 -19.18 -13.45
C SER A 218 20.36 -19.40 -14.47
N ARG A 219 20.12 -20.28 -15.44
CA ARG A 219 21.02 -20.55 -16.58
C ARG A 219 20.97 -19.46 -17.65
N THR A 220 19.92 -18.64 -17.65
CA THR A 220 19.69 -17.58 -18.65
C THR A 220 20.05 -16.19 -18.12
N TYR A 221 20.50 -16.12 -16.87
CA TYR A 221 20.96 -14.90 -16.24
C TYR A 221 22.20 -14.34 -16.93
N ILE A 222 22.18 -13.03 -17.17
CA ILE A 222 23.31 -12.25 -17.66
C ILE A 222 23.57 -11.13 -16.64
N ALA A 223 24.80 -11.11 -16.12
CA ALA A 223 25.23 -10.09 -15.17
C ALA A 223 25.31 -8.71 -15.83
N ASN A 224 24.83 -7.69 -15.13
CA ASN A 224 25.00 -6.28 -15.51
C ASN A 224 25.73 -5.54 -14.38
N GLY A 225 25.17 -5.54 -13.16
CA GLY A 225 25.85 -5.07 -11.96
C GLY A 225 25.91 -3.54 -11.77
N THR A 226 25.42 -2.75 -12.74
CA THR A 226 25.27 -1.30 -12.57
C THR A 226 24.37 -1.00 -11.37
N GLY A 227 24.82 -0.10 -10.48
CA GLY A 227 24.06 0.30 -9.30
C GLY A 227 22.76 0.99 -9.69
N PHE A 228 21.70 0.73 -8.93
CA PHE A 228 20.36 1.21 -9.22
C PHE A 228 19.66 1.69 -7.95
N ALA A 229 18.91 2.80 -8.06
CA ALA A 229 18.13 3.33 -6.96
C ALA A 229 16.84 3.99 -7.45
N ILE A 230 15.71 3.62 -6.84
CA ILE A 230 14.40 4.26 -7.06
C ILE A 230 13.96 4.92 -5.77
N ARG A 231 13.35 6.11 -5.89
CA ARG A 231 12.61 6.75 -4.80
C ARG A 231 11.14 6.85 -5.17
N TYR A 232 10.30 6.15 -4.42
CA TYR A 232 8.83 6.27 -4.45
C TYR A 232 8.37 7.39 -3.52
N GLY A 233 7.07 7.72 -3.55
CA GLY A 233 6.48 8.71 -2.64
C GLY A 233 6.72 8.38 -1.15
N THR A 234 6.54 7.11 -0.77
CA THR A 234 6.63 6.63 0.63
C THR A 234 7.81 5.70 0.91
N GLY A 235 8.70 5.45 -0.07
CA GLY A 235 9.77 4.46 0.08
C GLY A 235 10.94 4.64 -0.89
N SER A 236 12.00 3.86 -0.70
CA SER A 236 13.11 3.80 -1.66
C SER A 236 13.61 2.37 -1.79
N VAL A 237 14.09 2.04 -2.98
CA VAL A 237 14.66 0.73 -3.31
C VAL A 237 16.07 0.98 -3.83
N LYS A 238 17.05 0.27 -3.28
CA LYS A 238 18.43 0.28 -3.80
C LYS A 238 18.86 -1.13 -4.17
N GLY A 239 19.69 -1.24 -5.18
CA GLY A 239 20.06 -2.51 -5.78
C GLY A 239 21.07 -2.37 -6.90
N PHE A 240 21.06 -3.35 -7.78
CA PHE A 240 21.84 -3.37 -9.02
C PHE A 240 21.03 -3.99 -10.15
N LEU A 241 21.43 -3.71 -11.39
CA LEU A 241 20.75 -4.24 -12.57
C LEU A 241 21.21 -5.66 -12.89
N SER A 242 20.26 -6.45 -13.40
CA SER A 242 20.43 -7.82 -13.87
C SER A 242 19.60 -8.01 -15.14
N GLN A 243 19.99 -8.96 -15.99
CA GLN A 243 19.21 -9.32 -17.17
C GLN A 243 18.88 -10.80 -17.13
N ASP A 244 17.62 -11.14 -17.42
CA ASP A 244 17.18 -12.52 -17.56
C ASP A 244 15.92 -12.60 -18.44
N ILE A 245 15.47 -13.81 -18.73
CA ILE A 245 14.16 -14.09 -19.29
C ILE A 245 13.10 -13.84 -18.21
N VAL A 246 12.11 -13.02 -18.53
CA VAL A 246 10.93 -12.76 -17.71
C VAL A 246 9.70 -13.25 -18.46
N MET A 247 8.86 -14.02 -17.79
CA MET A 247 7.56 -14.48 -18.30
C MET A 247 6.44 -13.64 -17.68
N VAL A 248 5.64 -12.99 -18.53
CA VAL A 248 4.44 -12.22 -18.13
C VAL A 248 3.27 -12.67 -19.00
N SER A 249 2.16 -13.11 -18.41
CA SER A 249 1.01 -13.67 -19.16
C SER A 249 1.40 -14.68 -20.26
N ASP A 250 2.28 -15.64 -19.94
CA ASP A 250 2.83 -16.62 -20.91
C ASP A 250 3.57 -16.03 -22.13
N ILE A 251 4.06 -14.80 -22.01
CA ILE A 251 4.91 -14.12 -23.00
C ILE A 251 6.34 -14.04 -22.45
N PRO A 252 7.31 -14.72 -23.08
CA PRO A 252 8.72 -14.58 -22.74
C PRO A 252 9.29 -13.28 -23.28
N ILE A 253 10.00 -12.53 -22.43
CA ILE A 253 10.80 -11.36 -22.83
C ILE A 253 12.20 -11.45 -22.23
N ILE A 254 13.20 -10.92 -22.94
CA ILE A 254 14.52 -10.66 -22.35
C ILE A 254 14.45 -9.27 -21.73
N GLN A 255 14.58 -9.19 -20.40
CA GLN A 255 14.35 -7.96 -19.66
C GLN A 255 15.54 -7.64 -18.75
N VAL A 256 15.93 -6.36 -18.74
CA VAL A 256 16.80 -5.80 -17.71
C VAL A 256 15.92 -5.35 -16.54
N PHE A 257 16.21 -5.80 -15.34
CA PHE A 257 15.46 -5.49 -14.13
C PHE A 257 16.41 -5.23 -12.97
N ALA A 258 15.89 -4.64 -11.89
CA ALA A 258 16.68 -4.37 -10.70
C ALA A 258 16.52 -5.46 -9.64
N GLU A 259 17.66 -5.95 -9.15
CA GLU A 259 17.78 -6.78 -7.96
C GLU A 259 17.90 -5.88 -6.72
N ALA A 260 16.83 -5.80 -5.91
CA ALA A 260 16.80 -4.96 -4.72
C ALA A 260 17.61 -5.60 -3.57
N THR A 261 18.61 -4.89 -3.07
CA THR A 261 19.48 -5.33 -1.96
C THR A 261 19.22 -4.58 -0.65
N ALA A 262 18.51 -3.46 -0.72
CA ALA A 262 18.03 -2.73 0.45
C ALA A 262 16.56 -2.34 0.25
N LEU A 263 15.68 -2.91 1.07
CA LEU A 263 14.27 -2.59 1.15
C LEU A 263 13.94 -2.14 2.59
N PRO A 264 13.44 -0.91 2.80
CA PRO A 264 13.05 -0.45 4.12
C PRO A 264 11.91 -1.31 4.69
N ALA A 265 11.87 -1.45 6.02
CA ALA A 265 10.83 -2.25 6.67
C ALA A 265 9.42 -1.70 6.40
N PHE A 266 9.24 -0.39 6.47
CA PHE A 266 8.00 0.27 6.10
C PHE A 266 8.11 0.88 4.70
N PRO A 267 7.12 0.72 3.80
CA PRO A 267 5.87 -0.05 3.94
C PRO A 267 6.01 -1.55 3.63
N PHE A 268 7.17 -2.00 3.13
CA PHE A 268 7.30 -3.28 2.43
C PHE A 268 7.12 -4.54 3.30
N ILE A 269 7.31 -4.50 4.62
CA ILE A 269 7.08 -5.66 5.50
C ILE A 269 5.60 -6.09 5.54
N PHE A 270 4.68 -5.16 5.26
CA PHE A 270 3.24 -5.41 5.22
C PHE A 270 2.72 -5.67 3.80
N ALA A 271 3.59 -5.57 2.79
CA ALA A 271 3.24 -5.93 1.42
C ALA A 271 2.97 -7.43 1.32
N ARG A 272 2.01 -7.80 0.47
CA ARG A 272 1.76 -9.22 0.10
C ARG A 272 2.38 -9.60 -1.24
N PHE A 273 2.86 -8.59 -1.97
CA PHE A 273 3.62 -8.70 -3.20
C PHE A 273 5.13 -8.65 -2.91
N ASP A 274 5.91 -9.31 -3.75
CA ASP A 274 7.36 -9.38 -3.65
C ASP A 274 8.04 -8.17 -4.30
N GLY A 275 7.54 -7.71 -5.45
CA GLY A 275 8.15 -6.63 -6.24
C GLY A 275 7.15 -5.80 -7.05
N VAL A 276 7.67 -4.97 -7.96
CA VAL A 276 6.86 -4.08 -8.82
C VAL A 276 7.29 -4.24 -10.27
N LEU A 277 6.31 -4.32 -11.15
CA LEU A 277 6.46 -4.31 -12.60
C LEU A 277 5.88 -3.00 -13.13
N GLY A 278 6.75 -2.07 -13.51
CA GLY A 278 6.35 -0.79 -14.10
C GLY A 278 5.70 -0.93 -15.48
N MET A 279 4.54 -0.28 -15.63
CA MET A 279 3.69 -0.22 -16.83
C MET A 279 3.62 1.20 -17.44
N GLY A 280 4.48 2.09 -16.96
CA GLY A 280 4.69 3.44 -17.46
C GLY A 280 5.46 3.51 -18.79
N TYR A 281 5.77 4.72 -19.21
CA TYR A 281 6.48 4.98 -20.47
C TYR A 281 8.01 4.83 -20.32
N PRO A 282 8.74 4.54 -21.42
CA PRO A 282 10.21 4.52 -21.39
C PRO A 282 10.86 5.81 -20.88
N SER A 283 10.24 6.96 -21.12
CA SER A 283 10.71 8.26 -20.63
C SER A 283 10.74 8.40 -19.11
N GLN A 284 10.04 7.51 -18.38
CA GLN A 284 10.03 7.48 -16.91
C GLN A 284 11.01 6.44 -16.35
N ALA A 285 11.57 5.59 -17.20
CA ALA A 285 12.45 4.54 -16.75
C ALA A 285 13.78 5.13 -16.30
N ILE A 286 14.17 4.78 -15.08
CA ILE A 286 15.49 5.11 -14.55
C ILE A 286 16.53 4.39 -15.40
N ASP A 287 17.63 5.08 -15.67
CA ASP A 287 18.76 4.64 -16.50
C ASP A 287 18.39 4.27 -17.95
N GLY A 288 17.26 4.78 -18.46
CA GLY A 288 16.83 4.55 -19.84
C GLY A 288 16.46 3.09 -20.16
N ILE A 289 16.19 2.29 -19.13
CA ILE A 289 15.88 0.87 -19.27
C ILE A 289 14.55 0.72 -20.02
N THR A 290 14.53 -0.06 -21.09
CA THR A 290 13.29 -0.36 -21.81
C THR A 290 12.29 -1.09 -20.90
N PRO A 291 11.08 -0.57 -20.68
CA PRO A 291 10.06 -1.21 -19.84
C PRO A 291 9.59 -2.56 -20.40
N VAL A 292 9.01 -3.38 -19.52
CA VAL A 292 8.49 -4.72 -19.86
C VAL A 292 7.46 -4.64 -20.99
N PHE A 293 6.48 -3.72 -20.87
CA PHE A 293 5.43 -3.64 -21.89
C PHE A 293 5.99 -3.22 -23.26
N ASP A 294 6.98 -2.33 -23.32
CA ASP A 294 7.66 -1.97 -24.58
C ASP A 294 8.40 -3.15 -25.22
N ARG A 295 9.01 -4.03 -24.40
CA ARG A 295 9.58 -5.30 -24.91
C ARG A 295 8.50 -6.19 -25.52
N ILE A 296 7.33 -6.30 -24.89
CA ILE A 296 6.22 -7.09 -25.42
C ILE A 296 5.69 -6.50 -26.73
N LEU A 297 5.49 -5.17 -26.78
CA LEU A 297 5.05 -4.47 -27.99
C LEU A 297 6.01 -4.69 -29.17
N SER A 298 7.32 -4.71 -28.92
CA SER A 298 8.32 -4.95 -29.98
C SER A 298 8.22 -6.34 -30.63
N GLN A 299 7.56 -7.31 -29.98
CA GLN A 299 7.35 -8.64 -30.55
C GLN A 299 6.16 -8.69 -31.53
N GLN A 300 5.30 -7.67 -31.55
CA GLN A 300 4.13 -7.58 -32.45
C GLN A 300 3.17 -8.79 -32.35
N ILE A 301 3.06 -9.37 -31.15
CA ILE A 301 2.18 -10.53 -30.89
C ILE A 301 0.81 -10.15 -30.32
N LEU A 302 0.64 -8.91 -29.86
CA LEU A 302 -0.61 -8.42 -29.30
C LEU A 302 -1.55 -8.00 -30.42
N LYS A 303 -2.85 -8.22 -30.22
CA LYS A 303 -3.90 -7.79 -31.15
C LYS A 303 -3.99 -6.26 -31.23
N GLU A 304 -3.84 -5.60 -30.09
CA GLU A 304 -3.85 -4.15 -29.94
C GLU A 304 -2.67 -3.72 -29.05
N ASP A 305 -2.03 -2.57 -29.32
CA ASP A 305 -0.96 -2.03 -28.46
C ASP A 305 -1.55 -1.37 -27.20
N VAL A 306 -2.28 -2.15 -26.42
CA VAL A 306 -3.05 -1.70 -25.26
C VAL A 306 -2.93 -2.69 -24.12
N PHE A 307 -3.18 -2.23 -22.90
CA PHE A 307 -3.49 -3.12 -21.79
C PHE A 307 -4.66 -2.57 -21.00
N SER A 308 -5.35 -3.42 -20.26
CA SER A 308 -6.49 -3.00 -19.45
C SER A 308 -6.50 -3.64 -18.09
N VAL A 309 -7.12 -2.97 -17.12
CA VAL A 309 -7.11 -3.34 -15.71
C VAL A 309 -8.52 -3.31 -15.16
N TYR A 310 -8.88 -4.40 -14.48
CA TYR A 310 -10.08 -4.57 -13.67
C TYR A 310 -9.68 -4.89 -12.23
N TYR A 311 -10.30 -4.21 -11.27
CA TYR A 311 -10.17 -4.49 -9.85
C TYR A 311 -11.52 -4.85 -9.26
N SER A 312 -11.65 -6.08 -8.76
CA SER A 312 -12.88 -6.51 -8.07
C SER A 312 -12.93 -5.88 -6.69
N ARG A 313 -14.04 -5.18 -6.39
CA ARG A 313 -14.34 -4.62 -5.07
C ARG A 313 -15.01 -5.63 -4.12
N ASN A 314 -15.31 -6.83 -4.62
CA ASN A 314 -15.92 -7.89 -3.84
C ASN A 314 -14.85 -8.90 -3.43
N ALA A 315 -14.18 -8.64 -2.30
CA ALA A 315 -13.13 -9.49 -1.74
C ALA A 315 -13.42 -11.02 -1.67
N PRO A 316 -14.67 -11.52 -1.48
CA PRO A 316 -14.93 -12.96 -1.51
C PRO A 316 -15.02 -13.57 -2.92
N LEU A 317 -15.19 -12.77 -3.98
CA LEU A 317 -15.24 -13.24 -5.37
C LEU A 317 -13.83 -13.36 -5.95
N LYS A 318 -13.52 -14.50 -6.58
CA LYS A 318 -12.32 -14.70 -7.38
C LYS A 318 -12.68 -14.60 -8.87
N PRO A 319 -11.85 -13.94 -9.70
CA PRO A 319 -10.55 -13.34 -9.35
C PRO A 319 -10.68 -11.99 -8.61
N GLY A 320 -9.63 -11.59 -7.87
CA GLY A 320 -9.59 -10.29 -7.19
C GLY A 320 -9.40 -9.12 -8.16
N GLY A 321 -9.00 -9.39 -9.40
CA GLY A 321 -8.90 -8.45 -10.50
C GLY A 321 -8.29 -9.15 -11.71
N GLU A 322 -8.05 -8.40 -12.77
CA GLU A 322 -7.44 -8.89 -14.00
C GLU A 322 -6.65 -7.78 -14.69
N ILE A 323 -5.50 -8.12 -15.26
CA ILE A 323 -4.83 -7.31 -16.28
C ILE A 323 -4.78 -8.06 -17.60
N ILE A 324 -5.18 -7.42 -18.70
CA ILE A 324 -5.10 -7.99 -20.05
C ILE A 324 -4.10 -7.21 -20.86
N LEU A 325 -3.13 -7.91 -21.43
CA LEU A 325 -2.27 -7.35 -22.48
C LEU A 325 -2.94 -7.63 -23.84
N GLY A 326 -3.05 -6.62 -24.70
CA GLY A 326 -3.53 -6.78 -26.07
C GLY A 326 -5.02 -6.57 -26.30
N GLY A 327 -5.80 -6.18 -25.28
CA GLY A 327 -7.25 -6.03 -25.42
C GLY A 327 -7.96 -5.56 -24.15
N SER A 328 -9.22 -5.96 -24.01
CA SER A 328 -10.05 -5.80 -22.80
C SER A 328 -11.08 -6.94 -22.73
N ASP A 329 -11.64 -7.18 -21.54
CA ASP A 329 -12.67 -8.21 -21.32
C ASP A 329 -14.07 -7.59 -21.11
N PRO A 330 -14.98 -7.73 -22.08
CA PRO A 330 -16.38 -7.28 -21.97
C PRO A 330 -17.16 -7.86 -20.79
N ALA A 331 -16.70 -8.97 -20.19
CA ALA A 331 -17.34 -9.55 -19.01
C ALA A 331 -17.26 -8.66 -17.77
N TYR A 332 -16.27 -7.76 -17.69
CA TYR A 332 -15.98 -6.94 -16.50
C TYR A 332 -16.37 -5.47 -16.64
N TYR A 333 -17.03 -5.07 -17.73
CA TYR A 333 -17.52 -3.69 -17.89
C TYR A 333 -18.90 -3.61 -18.56
N THR A 334 -19.49 -2.42 -18.49
CA THR A 334 -20.75 -2.06 -19.16
C THR A 334 -20.61 -0.74 -19.91
N GLY A 335 -21.39 -0.59 -20.97
CA GLY A 335 -21.34 0.57 -21.86
C GLY A 335 -20.05 0.62 -22.69
N ASP A 336 -19.82 1.78 -23.30
CA ASP A 336 -18.67 2.03 -24.16
C ASP A 336 -17.53 2.73 -23.41
N PHE A 337 -16.31 2.55 -23.91
CA PHE A 337 -15.14 3.28 -23.42
C PHE A 337 -15.21 4.75 -23.81
N HIS A 338 -15.00 5.64 -22.84
CA HIS A 338 -14.75 7.05 -23.08
C HIS A 338 -13.25 7.34 -22.97
N TYR A 339 -12.66 7.75 -24.09
CA TYR A 339 -11.23 7.98 -24.18
C TYR A 339 -10.82 9.44 -23.94
N LEU A 340 -9.70 9.61 -23.26
CA LEU A 340 -9.08 10.88 -22.93
C LEU A 340 -7.61 10.82 -23.35
N ASN A 341 -7.17 11.77 -24.16
CA ASN A 341 -5.78 11.84 -24.60
C ASN A 341 -4.87 12.17 -23.41
N VAL A 342 -3.69 11.55 -23.41
CA VAL A 342 -2.63 11.87 -22.45
C VAL A 342 -2.20 13.32 -22.65
N SER A 343 -2.21 14.09 -21.57
CA SER A 343 -1.92 15.53 -21.55
C SER A 343 -0.46 15.87 -21.88
N LYS A 344 0.46 15.00 -21.46
CA LYS A 344 1.90 15.09 -21.74
C LYS A 344 2.42 13.69 -22.04
N SER A 345 2.92 13.50 -23.26
CA SER A 345 3.49 12.21 -23.66
C SER A 345 4.58 11.77 -22.68
N GLY A 346 4.55 10.49 -22.30
CA GLY A 346 5.53 9.93 -21.38
C GLY A 346 5.06 9.78 -19.93
N TYR A 347 3.79 10.04 -19.63
CA TYR A 347 3.19 9.71 -18.34
C TYR A 347 1.69 9.45 -18.49
N TRP A 348 1.11 8.49 -17.76
CA TRP A 348 -0.33 8.17 -17.80
C TRP A 348 -1.17 9.24 -17.09
N GLN A 349 -1.15 10.44 -17.65
CA GLN A 349 -1.70 11.65 -17.06
C GLN A 349 -2.63 12.36 -18.02
N ILE A 350 -3.81 12.75 -17.54
CA ILE A 350 -4.87 13.40 -18.29
C ILE A 350 -5.28 14.72 -17.61
N SER A 351 -6.02 15.56 -18.33
CA SER A 351 -6.60 16.78 -17.78
C SER A 351 -7.91 16.51 -17.07
N MET A 352 -8.06 17.08 -15.88
CA MET A 352 -9.28 17.06 -15.07
C MET A 352 -9.83 18.47 -14.93
N LYS A 353 -11.12 18.67 -15.20
CA LYS A 353 -11.77 19.99 -15.23
C LYS A 353 -12.33 20.44 -13.89
N GLY A 354 -12.42 19.53 -12.92
CA GLY A 354 -13.01 19.84 -11.63
C GLY A 354 -13.24 18.59 -10.78
N VAL A 355 -13.20 18.79 -9.47
CA VAL A 355 -13.63 17.80 -8.48
C VAL A 355 -14.81 18.39 -7.71
N TYR A 356 -15.95 17.70 -7.78
CA TYR A 356 -17.19 18.09 -7.14
C TYR A 356 -17.42 17.27 -5.88
N VAL A 357 -17.95 17.92 -4.84
CA VAL A 357 -18.45 17.26 -3.63
C VAL A 357 -19.92 17.61 -3.50
N GLY A 358 -20.77 16.60 -3.67
CA GLY A 358 -22.20 16.82 -3.92
C GLY A 358 -22.40 17.60 -5.22
N ALA A 359 -23.07 18.75 -5.15
CA ALA A 359 -23.34 19.60 -6.31
C ALA A 359 -22.30 20.72 -6.52
N GLU A 360 -21.37 20.91 -5.60
CA GLU A 360 -20.43 22.05 -5.62
C GLU A 360 -19.06 21.64 -6.14
N ILE A 361 -18.49 22.46 -7.02
CA ILE A 361 -17.08 22.33 -7.44
C ILE A 361 -16.17 22.90 -6.36
N LEU A 362 -15.46 22.03 -5.65
CA LEU A 362 -14.55 22.45 -4.58
C LEU A 362 -13.10 22.57 -5.05
N PHE A 363 -12.65 21.70 -5.96
CA PHE A 363 -11.25 21.65 -6.39
C PHE A 363 -11.10 21.64 -7.91
N CYS A 364 -9.90 22.01 -8.37
CA CYS A 364 -9.54 22.06 -9.79
C CYS A 364 -10.49 22.93 -10.65
N LYS A 365 -10.96 24.08 -10.13
CA LYS A 365 -11.88 24.99 -10.84
C LYS A 365 -11.33 25.50 -12.18
N GLU A 366 -10.02 25.76 -12.22
CA GLU A 366 -9.31 26.20 -13.43
C GLU A 366 -8.79 25.02 -14.27
N GLY A 367 -9.14 23.80 -13.88
CA GLY A 367 -8.53 22.57 -14.37
C GLY A 367 -7.25 22.20 -13.62
N CYS A 368 -6.92 20.92 -13.64
CA CYS A 368 -5.69 20.38 -13.07
C CYS A 368 -5.28 19.10 -13.80
N LEU A 369 -4.14 18.55 -13.40
CA LEU A 369 -3.60 17.30 -13.94
C LEU A 369 -3.95 16.14 -13.00
N VAL A 370 -4.21 14.98 -13.58
CA VAL A 370 -4.45 13.75 -12.83
C VAL A 370 -3.76 12.58 -13.51
N ALA A 371 -3.00 11.79 -12.73
CA ALA A 371 -2.39 10.55 -13.15
C ALA A 371 -3.29 9.36 -12.79
N ILE A 372 -3.31 8.36 -13.64
CA ILE A 372 -4.03 7.10 -13.42
C ILE A 372 -3.00 6.05 -13.03
N ASP A 373 -3.02 5.66 -11.77
CA ASP A 373 -1.93 4.90 -11.14
C ASP A 373 -2.46 3.57 -10.59
N THR A 374 -2.18 2.48 -11.28
CA THR A 374 -2.58 1.13 -10.87
C THR A 374 -1.78 0.63 -9.66
N GLY A 375 -0.63 1.24 -9.35
CA GLY A 375 0.19 0.96 -8.17
C GLY A 375 -0.24 1.73 -6.91
N ALA A 376 -1.03 2.79 -7.06
CA ALA A 376 -1.60 3.53 -5.94
C ALA A 376 -2.88 2.86 -5.41
N SER A 377 -2.99 2.69 -4.09
CA SER A 377 -4.19 2.13 -3.46
C SER A 377 -5.34 3.14 -3.40
N TYR A 378 -5.04 4.36 -2.95
CA TYR A 378 -6.01 5.42 -2.67
C TYR A 378 -6.05 6.46 -3.78
N ILE A 379 -7.09 7.30 -3.72
CA ILE A 379 -7.10 8.55 -4.49
C ILE A 379 -6.23 9.56 -3.74
N THR A 380 -5.27 10.14 -4.43
CA THR A 380 -4.33 11.08 -3.82
C THR A 380 -4.49 12.46 -4.44
N GLY A 381 -4.46 13.50 -3.61
CA GLY A 381 -4.47 14.89 -4.05
C GLY A 381 -3.54 15.75 -3.20
N PRO A 382 -3.34 17.03 -3.57
CA PRO A 382 -2.54 17.95 -2.77
C PRO A 382 -3.09 18.05 -1.34
N ALA A 383 -2.22 18.19 -0.35
CA ALA A 383 -2.58 18.02 1.06
C ALA A 383 -3.64 19.03 1.52
N GLY A 384 -3.58 20.27 1.03
CA GLY A 384 -4.57 21.32 1.31
C GLY A 384 -6.00 20.95 0.86
N PRO A 385 -6.24 20.71 -0.45
CA PRO A 385 -7.51 20.18 -0.96
C PRO A 385 -8.03 18.96 -0.22
N ILE A 386 -7.18 17.97 0.08
CA ILE A 386 -7.58 16.76 0.80
C ILE A 386 -8.03 17.09 2.23
N SER A 387 -7.31 17.96 2.95
CA SER A 387 -7.73 18.42 4.29
C SER A 387 -9.10 19.10 4.27
N VAL A 388 -9.39 19.90 3.24
CA VAL A 388 -10.72 20.53 3.05
C VAL A 388 -11.80 19.47 2.78
N LEU A 389 -11.50 18.48 1.93
CA LEU A 389 -12.40 17.36 1.65
C LEU A 389 -12.73 16.58 2.92
N MET A 390 -11.72 16.22 3.73
CA MET A 390 -11.92 15.48 4.98
C MET A 390 -12.83 16.23 5.95
N LYS A 391 -12.67 17.55 6.07
CA LYS A 391 -13.58 18.40 6.86
C LYS A 391 -15.00 18.39 6.31
N ALA A 392 -15.16 18.47 4.98
CA ALA A 392 -16.48 18.51 4.34
C ALA A 392 -17.27 17.20 4.54
N ILE A 393 -16.59 16.05 4.57
CA ILE A 393 -17.23 14.74 4.81
C ILE A 393 -17.30 14.36 6.30
N GLY A 394 -16.79 15.21 7.21
CA GLY A 394 -16.76 14.96 8.65
C GLY A 394 -15.83 13.82 9.06
N ALA A 395 -14.75 13.59 8.31
CA ALA A 395 -13.74 12.58 8.64
C ALA A 395 -12.81 13.07 9.75
N ALA A 396 -12.42 12.14 10.63
CA ALA A 396 -11.45 12.37 11.70
C ALA A 396 -10.08 11.79 11.30
N GLU A 397 -9.02 12.54 11.59
CA GLU A 397 -7.65 12.09 11.36
C GLU A 397 -7.25 11.05 12.41
N MET A 398 -6.64 9.95 11.97
CA MET A 398 -6.00 8.93 12.80
C MET A 398 -4.48 9.15 12.84
N ALA A 399 -3.76 8.25 13.51
CA ALA A 399 -2.31 8.23 13.42
C ALA A 399 -1.87 8.03 11.95
N GLU A 400 -0.68 8.54 11.62
CA GLU A 400 -0.01 8.29 10.32
C GLU A 400 -0.73 8.89 9.08
N GLY A 401 -1.66 9.84 9.27
CA GLY A 401 -2.28 10.59 8.17
C GLY A 401 -3.44 9.85 7.47
N GLU A 402 -3.92 8.76 8.06
CA GLU A 402 -5.18 8.11 7.64
C GLU A 402 -6.39 8.87 8.19
N TYR A 403 -7.51 8.77 7.49
CA TYR A 403 -8.77 9.39 7.90
C TYR A 403 -9.86 8.33 8.04
N VAL A 404 -10.72 8.49 9.04
CA VAL A 404 -11.87 7.61 9.28
C VAL A 404 -13.16 8.38 9.41
N VAL A 405 -14.26 7.72 9.07
CA VAL A 405 -15.62 8.18 9.29
C VAL A 405 -16.37 7.18 10.17
N ASP A 406 -17.47 7.63 10.76
CA ASP A 406 -18.44 6.73 11.37
C ASP A 406 -19.05 5.81 10.29
N CYS A 407 -18.97 4.50 10.49
CA CYS A 407 -19.48 3.51 9.56
C CYS A 407 -20.99 3.64 9.30
N ASP A 408 -21.75 4.10 10.30
CA ASP A 408 -23.20 4.28 10.17
C ASP A 408 -23.56 5.49 9.30
N ARG A 409 -22.59 6.42 9.12
CA ARG A 409 -22.75 7.64 8.33
C ARG A 409 -22.35 7.48 6.86
N VAL A 410 -21.78 6.33 6.48
CA VAL A 410 -21.31 6.07 5.11
C VAL A 410 -22.39 6.25 4.05
N PRO A 411 -23.64 5.77 4.25
CA PRO A 411 -24.71 5.96 3.26
C PRO A 411 -25.11 7.42 3.02
N GLN A 412 -24.84 8.32 3.97
CA GLN A 412 -25.19 9.75 3.89
C GLN A 412 -24.02 10.62 3.41
N LEU A 413 -22.86 10.04 3.13
CA LEU A 413 -21.73 10.80 2.62
C LEU A 413 -22.00 11.31 1.20
N PRO A 414 -21.53 12.52 0.85
CA PRO A 414 -21.79 13.11 -0.45
C PRO A 414 -21.09 12.34 -1.58
N ASN A 415 -21.69 12.34 -2.76
CA ASN A 415 -20.99 11.85 -3.95
C ASN A 415 -19.77 12.74 -4.25
N ILE A 416 -18.65 12.12 -4.59
CA ILE A 416 -17.46 12.81 -5.09
C ILE A 416 -17.36 12.54 -6.59
N SER A 417 -17.31 13.59 -7.41
CA SER A 417 -17.31 13.45 -8.86
C SER A 417 -16.07 14.07 -9.49
N PHE A 418 -15.35 13.28 -10.28
CA PHE A 418 -14.19 13.72 -11.07
C PHE A 418 -14.64 14.03 -12.49
N HIS A 419 -14.46 15.26 -12.95
CA HIS A 419 -14.84 15.66 -14.29
C HIS A 419 -13.65 15.49 -15.24
N LEU A 420 -13.61 14.35 -15.94
CA LEU A 420 -12.55 14.02 -16.88
C LEU A 420 -13.06 14.23 -18.31
N GLY A 421 -12.48 15.19 -19.02
CA GLY A 421 -12.94 15.62 -20.34
C GLY A 421 -14.32 16.26 -20.30
N GLY A 422 -15.35 15.56 -20.79
CA GLY A 422 -16.74 16.01 -20.82
C GLY A 422 -17.71 15.20 -19.96
N LYS A 423 -17.21 14.21 -19.21
CA LYS A 423 -18.04 13.24 -18.48
C LYS A 423 -17.73 13.27 -16.97
N PRO A 424 -18.75 13.26 -16.10
CA PRO A 424 -18.56 13.07 -14.67
C PRO A 424 -18.32 11.59 -14.34
N TYR A 425 -17.32 11.31 -13.52
CA TYR A 425 -17.03 10.01 -12.92
C TYR A 425 -17.33 10.09 -11.42
N VAL A 426 -18.48 9.57 -11.04
CA VAL A 426 -19.07 9.72 -9.71
C VAL A 426 -18.69 8.53 -8.82
N LEU A 427 -18.24 8.80 -7.60
CA LEU A 427 -18.04 7.84 -6.52
C LEU A 427 -19.03 8.15 -5.40
N SER A 428 -19.87 7.17 -5.03
CA SER A 428 -20.74 7.26 -3.86
C SER A 428 -19.96 7.13 -2.55
N GLY A 429 -20.59 7.44 -1.40
CA GLY A 429 -19.99 7.24 -0.08
C GLY A 429 -19.35 5.86 0.10
N SER A 430 -20.04 4.78 -0.26
CA SER A 430 -19.50 3.42 -0.18
C SER A 430 -18.36 3.12 -1.16
N ALA A 431 -18.22 3.91 -2.23
CA ALA A 431 -17.20 3.70 -3.25
C ALA A 431 -15.81 4.14 -2.79
N TYR A 432 -15.72 5.15 -1.92
CA TYR A 432 -14.46 5.70 -1.41
C TYR A 432 -14.23 5.47 0.09
N ILE A 433 -15.04 4.62 0.73
CA ILE A 433 -14.84 4.17 2.11
C ILE A 433 -14.49 2.68 2.13
N LEU A 434 -13.40 2.33 2.80
CA LEU A 434 -12.96 0.95 3.03
C LEU A 434 -13.41 0.52 4.42
N ARG A 435 -14.36 -0.42 4.48
CA ARG A 435 -14.79 -1.04 5.74
C ARG A 435 -13.84 -2.19 6.08
N GLN A 436 -13.08 -2.03 7.16
CA GLN A 436 -12.13 -3.02 7.65
C GLN A 436 -12.52 -3.47 9.05
N SER A 437 -12.51 -4.78 9.32
CA SER A 437 -12.72 -5.27 10.69
C SER A 437 -11.38 -5.36 11.40
N GLN A 438 -11.16 -4.52 12.42
CA GLN A 438 -9.99 -4.58 13.29
C GLN A 438 -10.41 -4.87 14.72
N TYR A 439 -9.84 -5.91 15.32
CA TYR A 439 -10.11 -6.31 16.72
C TYR A 439 -11.59 -6.55 17.07
N GLY A 440 -12.44 -6.87 16.08
CA GLY A 440 -13.88 -7.10 16.26
C GLY A 440 -14.74 -5.84 16.21
N GLU A 441 -14.15 -4.68 15.91
CA GLU A 441 -14.85 -3.45 15.56
C GLU A 441 -14.62 -3.11 14.08
N ASP A 442 -15.66 -2.59 13.43
CA ASP A 442 -15.53 -2.12 12.05
C ASP A 442 -14.99 -0.69 12.03
N ILE A 443 -13.93 -0.49 11.28
CA ILE A 443 -13.30 0.79 11.02
C ILE A 443 -13.57 1.15 9.56
N CYS A 444 -14.13 2.34 9.34
CA CYS A 444 -14.42 2.86 8.01
C CYS A 444 -13.38 3.90 7.60
N VAL A 445 -12.36 3.43 6.89
CA VAL A 445 -11.22 4.22 6.43
C VAL A 445 -11.57 4.95 5.13
N VAL A 446 -11.23 6.23 5.03
CA VAL A 446 -11.42 7.02 3.82
C VAL A 446 -10.29 6.69 2.84
N ALA A 447 -10.64 6.30 1.62
CA ALA A 447 -9.70 5.92 0.56
C ALA A 447 -9.09 7.13 -0.18
N PHE A 448 -8.76 8.18 0.58
CA PHE A 448 -8.13 9.40 0.10
C PHE A 448 -6.86 9.69 0.91
N SER A 449 -5.83 10.19 0.25
CA SER A 449 -4.58 10.58 0.91
C SER A 449 -4.09 11.94 0.42
N GLY A 450 -3.48 12.71 1.32
CA GLY A 450 -2.83 13.98 1.00
C GLY A 450 -1.36 13.76 0.68
N LEU A 451 -0.92 14.15 -0.53
CA LEU A 451 0.48 14.12 -0.93
C LEU A 451 0.80 15.33 -1.81
N ASP A 452 1.78 16.12 -1.39
CA ASP A 452 2.30 17.22 -2.19
C ASP A 452 3.44 16.71 -3.08
N ILE A 453 3.13 16.50 -4.36
CA ILE A 453 4.10 16.11 -5.38
C ILE A 453 4.84 17.38 -5.83
N PRO A 454 6.18 17.46 -5.68
CA PRO A 454 6.92 18.65 -6.06
C PRO A 454 7.01 18.82 -7.60
N PRO A 455 7.29 20.04 -8.07
CA PRO A 455 7.66 20.27 -9.47
C PRO A 455 8.89 19.43 -9.87
N PRO A 456 9.01 18.98 -11.15
CA PRO A 456 8.15 19.35 -12.29
C PRO A 456 6.92 18.45 -12.49
N ALA A 457 6.72 17.43 -11.65
CA ALA A 457 5.64 16.46 -11.82
C ALA A 457 4.30 16.95 -11.23
N GLY A 458 4.34 17.69 -10.11
CA GLY A 458 3.15 18.24 -9.48
C GLY A 458 3.01 19.76 -9.61
N PRO A 459 1.87 20.32 -9.14
CA PRO A 459 0.80 19.65 -8.37
C PRO A 459 -0.04 18.70 -9.23
N LEU A 460 -0.35 17.52 -8.69
CA LEU A 460 -0.93 16.40 -9.44
C LEU A 460 -1.89 15.60 -8.54
N TRP A 461 -3.04 15.23 -9.08
CA TRP A 461 -3.92 14.22 -8.47
C TRP A 461 -3.55 12.83 -8.97
N ILE A 462 -3.83 11.80 -8.18
CA ILE A 462 -3.66 10.39 -8.57
C ILE A 462 -4.98 9.66 -8.35
N LEU A 463 -5.49 9.02 -9.39
CA LEU A 463 -6.62 8.10 -9.30
C LEU A 463 -6.08 6.67 -9.24
N GLY A 464 -6.07 6.12 -8.03
CA GLY A 464 -5.59 4.78 -7.74
C GLY A 464 -6.65 3.68 -7.87
N ALA A 465 -6.39 2.54 -7.24
CA ALA A 465 -7.24 1.38 -7.21
C ALA A 465 -8.67 1.66 -6.72
N SER A 466 -8.82 2.64 -5.82
CA SER A 466 -10.14 3.08 -5.34
C SER A 466 -11.02 3.70 -6.43
N PHE A 467 -10.43 4.31 -7.46
CA PHE A 467 -11.17 4.77 -8.65
C PHE A 467 -11.32 3.65 -9.68
N ILE A 468 -10.22 2.94 -9.97
CA ILE A 468 -10.16 1.88 -10.99
C ILE A 468 -11.11 0.71 -10.67
N GLY A 469 -11.36 0.43 -9.39
CA GLY A 469 -12.33 -0.58 -8.98
C GLY A 469 -13.79 -0.27 -9.33
N HIS A 470 -14.12 0.97 -9.67
CA HIS A 470 -15.45 1.36 -10.18
C HIS A 470 -15.45 1.64 -11.67
N TYR A 471 -14.28 1.95 -12.24
CA TYR A 471 -14.10 2.29 -13.64
C TYR A 471 -13.03 1.41 -14.27
N TYR A 472 -13.48 0.41 -15.03
CA TYR A 472 -12.60 -0.44 -15.84
C TYR A 472 -11.76 0.45 -16.74
N THR A 473 -10.43 0.27 -16.68
CA THR A 473 -9.49 1.22 -17.27
C THR A 473 -8.67 0.54 -18.37
N LYS A 474 -8.63 1.15 -19.56
CA LYS A 474 -7.85 0.69 -20.71
C LYS A 474 -6.78 1.74 -21.05
N PHE A 475 -5.52 1.32 -21.06
CA PHE A 475 -4.35 2.13 -21.39
C PHE A 475 -3.93 1.83 -22.83
N ASP A 476 -4.04 2.84 -23.70
CA ASP A 476 -3.82 2.68 -25.14
C ASP A 476 -2.50 3.35 -25.54
N ARG A 477 -1.45 2.53 -25.72
CA ARG A 477 -0.12 3.00 -26.11
C ARG A 477 -0.06 3.42 -27.57
N ARG A 478 -0.88 2.82 -28.44
CA ARG A 478 -0.95 3.17 -29.88
C ARG A 478 -1.39 4.61 -30.07
N ASN A 479 -2.47 5.00 -29.39
CA ASN A 479 -3.14 6.28 -29.58
C ASN A 479 -2.86 7.27 -28.45
N ASN A 480 -2.01 6.90 -27.48
CA ASN A 480 -1.59 7.75 -26.37
C ASN A 480 -2.77 8.34 -25.57
N ARG A 481 -3.66 7.44 -25.13
CA ARG A 481 -4.94 7.79 -24.47
C ARG A 481 -5.33 6.76 -23.41
N ILE A 482 -6.22 7.16 -22.51
CA ILE A 482 -6.79 6.31 -21.46
C ILE A 482 -8.30 6.24 -21.66
N GLY A 483 -8.86 5.04 -21.67
CA GLY A 483 -10.28 4.78 -21.78
C GLY A 483 -10.88 4.30 -20.47
N PHE A 484 -12.07 4.79 -20.14
CA PHE A 484 -12.83 4.33 -18.97
C PHE A 484 -14.21 3.81 -19.37
N ALA A 485 -14.60 2.69 -18.77
CA ALA A 485 -15.96 2.14 -18.80
C ALA A 485 -16.41 1.80 -17.37
N THR A 486 -17.71 1.68 -17.12
CA THR A 486 -18.20 1.32 -15.78
C THR A 486 -17.89 -0.15 -15.51
N ALA A 487 -17.16 -0.44 -14.42
CA ALA A 487 -16.83 -1.80 -14.00
C ALA A 487 -18.08 -2.55 -13.53
N ARG A 488 -18.07 -3.88 -13.67
CA ARG A 488 -19.15 -4.75 -13.16
C ARG A 488 -18.87 -5.30 -11.77
#